data_AF-A0A0Q8FXU5-F1
#
_entry.id   AF-A0A0Q8FXU5-F1
#
_cell.length_a   1.000
_cell.length_b   1.000
_cell.length_c   1.000
_cell.angle_alpha   90.00
_cell.angle_beta   90.00
_cell.angle_gamma   90.00
#
_symmetry.space_group_name_H-M   'P 1'
#
loop_
_entity.id
_entity.type
_entity.pdbx_description
1 polymer ?
#
loop_
_entity_poly.entity_id
_entity_poly.type
_entity_poly.pdbx_seq_one_letter_code
_entity_poly.pdbx_strand_id
1 'polypeptide(L)'
;MTRPNRENWASQDWHTAPVSAAMISAVLDFADIHRDLGGGRTLLRLSPERVLRADIILLLGRDAGRAADIGLVWNDREDQIVRVIDDAALRASRQAAWEDAFDLFDGEDREAPPQRLCA
;
A
#
# COMPACT_ATOMS: atom_id res chain seq x y z
N MET A 1 -37.57 -22.83 5.01
CA MET A 1 -37.42 -21.98 3.82
C MET A 1 -36.40 -20.89 4.17
N THR A 2 -35.12 -21.22 4.00
CA THR A 2 -33.97 -20.44 4.51
C THR A 2 -33.63 -19.38 3.47
N ARG A 3 -33.65 -18.09 3.85
CA ARG A 3 -33.25 -16.99 2.97
C ARG A 3 -31.77 -17.15 2.60
N PRO A 4 -31.36 -16.99 1.33
CA PRO A 4 -29.95 -17.01 0.99
C PRO A 4 -29.25 -15.81 1.63
N ASN A 5 -28.13 -16.12 2.27
CA ASN A 5 -27.20 -15.20 2.90
C ASN A 5 -26.77 -14.14 1.88
N ARG A 6 -27.06 -12.86 2.15
CA ARG A 6 -26.58 -11.75 1.33
C ARG A 6 -25.11 -11.55 1.70
N GLU A 7 -24.21 -12.13 0.93
CA GLU A 7 -22.79 -11.93 1.10
C GLU A 7 -22.49 -10.43 0.98
N ASN A 8 -22.00 -9.88 2.09
CA ASN A 8 -21.70 -8.48 2.26
C ASN A 8 -20.40 -8.14 1.49
N TRP A 9 -20.52 -7.86 0.20
CA TRP A 9 -19.44 -7.24 -0.60
C TRP A 9 -19.26 -5.73 -0.28
N ALA A 10 -19.96 -5.20 0.72
CA ALA A 10 -19.80 -3.80 1.13
C ALA A 10 -18.54 -3.66 1.99
N SER A 11 -17.43 -3.42 1.29
CA SER A 11 -16.42 -2.39 1.57
C SER A 11 -15.18 -2.70 0.74
N GLN A 12 -15.30 -2.63 -0.58
CA GLN A 12 -14.12 -2.30 -1.39
C GLN A 12 -14.02 -0.77 -1.38
N ASP A 13 -12.96 -0.24 -0.79
CA ASP A 13 -12.58 1.16 -0.88
C ASP A 13 -12.41 1.56 -2.36
N TRP A 14 -13.51 2.01 -2.97
CA TRP A 14 -13.62 2.41 -4.38
C TRP A 14 -12.83 3.69 -4.70
N HIS A 15 -12.12 4.25 -3.73
CA HIS A 15 -11.35 5.49 -3.86
C HIS A 15 -9.98 5.31 -4.51
N THR A 16 -9.45 4.08 -4.59
CA THR A 16 -8.18 3.82 -5.27
C THR A 16 -8.44 3.33 -6.69
N ALA A 17 -8.00 4.09 -7.71
CA ALA A 17 -8.09 3.68 -9.11
C ALA A 17 -7.48 2.27 -9.27
N PRO A 18 -8.01 1.37 -10.12
CA PRO A 18 -7.43 0.02 -10.24
C PRO A 18 -5.97 0.05 -10.71
N VAL A 19 -5.20 -0.99 -10.38
CA VAL A 19 -3.82 -1.15 -10.88
C VAL A 19 -3.86 -1.24 -12.41
N SER A 20 -3.09 -0.38 -13.08
CA SER A 20 -3.07 -0.33 -14.54
C SER A 20 -2.11 -1.36 -15.12
N ALA A 21 -2.34 -1.78 -16.37
CA ALA A 21 -1.41 -2.66 -17.08
C ALA A 21 0.00 -2.07 -17.17
N ALA A 22 0.10 -0.75 -17.33
CA ALA A 22 1.38 -0.05 -17.36
C ALA A 22 2.17 -0.19 -16.04
N MET A 23 1.49 -0.11 -14.88
CA MET A 23 2.13 -0.35 -13.59
C MET A 23 2.64 -1.79 -13.48
N ILE A 24 1.84 -2.77 -13.91
CA ILE A 24 2.25 -4.18 -13.89
C ILE A 24 3.48 -4.39 -14.78
N SER A 25 3.45 -3.89 -16.02
CA SER A 25 4.60 -3.95 -16.92
C SER A 25 5.83 -3.26 -16.32
N ALA A 26 5.67 -2.09 -15.70
CA ALA A 26 6.78 -1.39 -15.07
C ALA A 26 7.41 -2.21 -13.93
N VAL A 27 6.62 -2.90 -13.12
CA VAL A 27 7.16 -3.79 -12.07
C VAL A 27 7.85 -5.00 -12.68
N LEU A 28 7.30 -5.62 -13.74
CA LEU A 28 7.95 -6.76 -14.40
C LEU A 28 9.30 -6.37 -15.03
N ASP A 29 9.34 -5.23 -15.72
CA ASP A 29 10.51 -4.82 -16.50
C ASP A 29 11.60 -4.16 -15.64
N PHE A 30 11.21 -3.51 -14.55
CA PHE A 30 12.11 -2.63 -13.79
C PHE A 30 12.20 -2.93 -12.29
N ALA A 31 11.53 -3.97 -11.78
CA ALA A 31 11.66 -4.37 -10.38
C ALA A 31 13.14 -4.52 -10.00
N ASP A 32 13.51 -3.86 -8.93
CA ASP A 32 14.83 -3.95 -8.31
C ASP A 32 14.78 -4.73 -7.00
N ILE A 33 13.61 -4.84 -6.39
CA ILE A 33 13.39 -5.66 -5.20
C ILE A 33 12.82 -7.01 -5.62
N HIS A 34 13.57 -8.07 -5.30
CA HIS A 34 13.18 -9.47 -5.49
C HIS A 34 13.24 -10.16 -4.14
N ARG A 35 12.11 -10.67 -3.66
CA ARG A 35 12.04 -11.38 -2.39
C ARG A 35 11.48 -12.79 -2.60
N ASP A 36 12.33 -13.79 -2.37
CA ASP A 36 11.89 -15.19 -2.37
C ASP A 36 10.86 -15.41 -1.23
N LEU A 37 9.69 -15.92 -1.61
CA LEU A 37 8.62 -16.29 -0.67
C LEU A 37 8.65 -17.80 -0.34
N GLY A 38 9.55 -18.54 -0.98
CA GLY A 38 9.63 -19.99 -0.90
C GLY A 38 8.62 -20.68 -1.83
N GLY A 39 8.88 -21.95 -2.12
CA GLY A 39 7.99 -22.76 -2.96
C GLY A 39 8.02 -22.40 -4.45
N GLY A 40 9.08 -21.73 -4.92
CA GLY A 40 9.21 -21.26 -6.31
C GLY A 40 8.37 -20.02 -6.61
N ARG A 41 8.22 -19.14 -5.62
CA ARG A 41 7.49 -17.89 -5.75
C ARG A 41 8.37 -16.72 -5.37
N THR A 42 8.37 -15.70 -6.20
CA THR A 42 9.17 -14.50 -5.98
C THR A 42 8.26 -13.27 -5.96
N LEU A 43 8.39 -12.44 -4.93
CA LEU A 43 7.77 -11.13 -4.87
C LEU A 43 8.66 -10.11 -5.58
N LEU A 44 8.12 -9.47 -6.62
CA LEU A 44 8.74 -8.39 -7.37
C LEU A 44 8.13 -7.06 -6.93
N ARG A 45 8.99 -6.08 -6.64
CA ARG A 45 8.59 -4.70 -6.32
C ARG A 45 9.59 -3.70 -6.86
N LEU A 46 9.10 -2.48 -7.04
CA LEU A 46 9.95 -1.31 -7.23
C LEU A 46 10.27 -0.68 -5.88
N SER A 47 11.54 -0.34 -5.66
CA SER A 47 11.93 0.47 -4.52
C SER A 47 11.44 1.91 -4.65
N PRO A 48 11.30 2.65 -3.54
CA PRO A 48 10.95 4.07 -3.57
C PRO A 48 11.94 4.91 -4.39
N GLU A 49 13.20 4.51 -4.47
CA GLU A 49 14.24 5.20 -5.23
C GLU A 49 14.11 4.89 -6.72
N ARG A 50 13.74 3.66 -7.07
CA ARG A 50 13.56 3.21 -8.45
C ARG A 50 12.42 3.95 -9.14
N VAL A 51 11.30 4.18 -8.46
CA VAL A 51 10.15 4.89 -9.05
C VAL A 51 10.39 6.37 -9.37
N LEU A 52 11.46 6.95 -8.80
CA LEU A 52 11.87 8.33 -9.09
C LEU A 52 12.77 8.45 -10.32
N ARG A 53 13.12 7.34 -10.97
CA ARG A 53 13.95 7.39 -12.19
C ARG A 53 13.15 7.84 -13.41
N ALA A 54 13.85 8.51 -14.32
CA ALA A 54 13.24 9.15 -15.48
C ALA A 54 12.52 8.15 -16.41
N ASP A 55 13.04 6.93 -16.57
CA ASP A 55 12.39 5.84 -17.30
C ASP A 55 11.00 5.51 -16.74
N ILE A 56 10.87 5.40 -15.42
CA ILE A 56 9.59 5.12 -14.74
C ILE A 56 8.64 6.32 -14.79
N ILE A 57 9.16 7.53 -14.56
CA ILE A 57 8.36 8.76 -14.62
C ILE A 57 7.81 9.01 -16.02
N LEU A 58 8.61 8.76 -17.07
CA LEU A 58 8.15 8.91 -18.45
C LEU A 58 7.10 7.86 -18.83
N LEU A 59 7.20 6.64 -18.30
CA LEU A 59 6.25 5.57 -18.56
C LEU A 59 4.92 5.75 -17.82
N LEU A 60 4.97 6.10 -16.53
CA LEU A 60 3.80 6.10 -15.64
C LEU A 60 3.26 7.50 -15.32
N GLY A 61 4.05 8.55 -15.56
CA GLY A 61 3.66 9.93 -15.26
C GLY A 61 3.29 10.11 -13.79
N ARG A 62 2.04 10.54 -13.54
CA ARG A 62 1.53 10.77 -12.17
C ARG A 62 1.45 9.51 -11.32
N ASP A 63 1.38 8.36 -11.96
CA ASP A 63 1.25 7.07 -11.29
C ASP A 63 2.59 6.46 -10.86
N ALA A 64 3.72 7.10 -11.19
CA ALA A 64 5.05 6.58 -10.89
C ALA A 64 5.26 6.28 -9.40
N GLY A 65 4.88 7.22 -8.51
CA GLY A 65 5.01 7.03 -7.07
C GLY A 65 4.20 5.84 -6.53
N ARG A 66 3.01 5.61 -7.09
CA ARG A 66 2.13 4.50 -6.70
C ARG A 66 2.69 3.14 -7.10
N ALA A 67 3.55 3.08 -8.12
CA ALA A 67 4.17 1.83 -8.55
C ALA A 67 5.07 1.20 -7.46
N ALA A 68 5.56 1.97 -6.47
CA ALA A 68 6.30 1.44 -5.33
C ALA A 68 5.40 0.65 -4.35
N ASP A 69 4.11 0.98 -4.32
CA ASP A 69 3.12 0.28 -3.51
C ASP A 69 2.58 -0.98 -4.20
N ILE A 70 2.95 -1.22 -5.48
CA ILE A 70 2.57 -2.42 -6.21
C ILE A 70 3.56 -3.55 -5.98
N GLY A 71 3.05 -4.74 -5.68
CA GLY A 71 3.82 -5.97 -5.62
C GLY A 71 3.25 -7.06 -6.50
N LEU A 72 4.13 -7.77 -7.22
CA LEU A 72 3.76 -8.90 -8.06
C LEU A 72 4.31 -10.19 -7.47
N VAL A 73 3.45 -11.18 -7.27
CA VAL A 73 3.88 -12.54 -6.93
C VAL A 73 4.03 -13.33 -8.21
N TRP A 74 5.27 -13.64 -8.54
CA TRP A 74 5.67 -14.45 -9.67
C TRP A 74 5.78 -15.92 -9.28
N ASN A 75 5.39 -16.83 -10.16
CA ASN A 75 5.69 -18.26 -10.06
C ASN A 75 6.84 -18.58 -11.01
N ASP A 76 8.00 -18.89 -10.43
CA ASP A 76 9.22 -19.19 -11.17
C ASP A 76 9.13 -20.50 -11.99
N ARG A 77 8.22 -21.41 -11.61
CA ARG A 77 8.04 -22.70 -12.32
C ARG A 77 7.12 -22.60 -13.53
N GLU A 78 6.11 -21.75 -13.44
CA GLU A 78 5.06 -21.62 -14.46
C GLU A 78 5.21 -20.35 -15.30
N ASP A 79 6.20 -19.50 -14.98
CA ASP A 79 6.52 -18.24 -15.66
C ASP A 79 5.32 -17.29 -15.73
N GLN A 80 4.60 -17.16 -14.60
CA GLN A 80 3.31 -16.49 -14.54
C GLN A 80 3.13 -15.64 -13.29
N ILE A 81 2.35 -14.56 -13.43
CA ILE A 81 1.89 -13.75 -12.31
C ILE A 81 0.76 -14.50 -11.60
N VAL A 82 0.98 -14.87 -10.35
CA VAL A 82 -0.04 -15.53 -9.51
C VAL A 82 -0.91 -14.52 -8.79
N ARG A 83 -0.34 -13.36 -8.43
CA ARG A 83 -1.06 -12.33 -7.68
C ARG A 83 -0.49 -10.94 -7.92
N VAL A 84 -1.38 -9.96 -8.02
CA VAL A 84 -1.07 -8.53 -7.93
C VAL A 84 -1.51 -8.03 -6.56
N ILE A 85 -0.64 -7.30 -5.89
CA ILE A 85 -0.86 -6.69 -4.57
C ILE A 85 -0.76 -5.17 -4.77
N ASP A 86 -1.72 -4.45 -4.19
CA ASP A 86 -1.72 -2.98 -4.15
C ASP A 86 -1.77 -2.54 -2.70
N ASP A 87 -0.62 -2.12 -2.18
CA ASP A 87 -0.49 -1.62 -0.81
C ASP A 87 -0.82 -0.13 -0.68
N ALA A 88 -1.23 0.57 -1.76
CA ALA A 88 -1.50 2.02 -1.70
C ALA A 88 -2.64 2.32 -0.71
N ALA A 89 -3.67 1.48 -0.70
CA ALA A 89 -4.77 1.57 0.26
C ALA A 89 -4.30 1.31 1.71
N LEU A 90 -3.38 0.37 1.91
CA LEU A 90 -2.81 0.06 3.22
C LEU A 90 -1.89 1.19 3.72
N ARG A 91 -1.15 1.84 2.82
CA ARG A 91 -0.33 3.01 3.12
C ARG A 91 -1.20 4.19 3.57
N ALA A 92 -2.29 4.47 2.84
CA ALA A 92 -3.22 5.53 3.18
C ALA A 92 -3.88 5.32 4.55
N SER A 93 -4.35 4.11 4.83
CA SER A 93 -4.97 3.80 6.14
C SER A 93 -3.98 3.87 7.28
N ARG A 94 -2.72 3.44 7.08
CA ARG A 94 -1.67 3.57 8.08
C ARG A 94 -1.30 5.03 8.37
N GLN A 95 -1.27 5.87 7.35
CA GLN A 95 -1.00 7.30 7.50
C GLN A 95 -2.12 7.99 8.30
N ALA A 96 -3.39 7.72 7.97
CA ALA A 96 -4.53 8.26 8.70
C ALA A 96 -4.53 7.83 10.17
N ALA A 97 -4.30 6.54 10.45
CA ALA A 97 -4.22 6.04 11.83
C ALA A 97 -3.07 6.66 12.63
N TRP A 98 -1.99 7.05 11.96
CA TRP A 98 -0.89 7.77 12.58
C TRP A 98 -1.29 9.23 12.88
N GLU A 99 -1.88 9.94 11.92
CA GLU A 99 -2.39 11.31 12.13
C GLU A 99 -3.40 11.39 13.28
N ASP A 100 -4.37 10.48 13.31
CA ASP A 100 -5.36 10.38 14.41
C ASP A 100 -4.68 10.18 15.78
N ALA A 101 -3.62 9.37 15.84
CA ALA A 101 -2.88 9.14 17.07
C ALA A 101 -2.09 10.40 17.51
N PHE A 102 -1.52 11.14 16.57
CA PHE A 102 -0.83 12.40 16.87
C PHE A 102 -1.79 13.47 17.37
N ASP A 103 -2.97 13.60 16.76
CA ASP A 103 -4.01 14.54 17.21
C ASP A 103 -4.50 14.22 18.63
N LEU A 104 -4.56 12.94 19.00
CA LEU A 104 -4.87 12.51 20.37
C LEU A 104 -3.81 12.97 21.37
N PHE A 105 -2.52 12.85 21.01
CA PHE A 105 -1.42 13.30 21.88
C PHE A 105 -1.37 14.83 22.06
N ASP A 106 -1.66 15.61 21.01
CA ASP A 106 -1.66 17.08 21.08
C ASP A 106 -2.87 17.63 21.89
N GLY A 107 -3.92 16.81 22.06
CA GLY A 107 -5.09 17.12 22.87
C GLY A 107 -4.88 16.97 24.38
N GLU A 108 -3.93 16.15 24.84
CA GLU A 108 -3.73 15.85 26.27
C GLU A 108 -2.91 16.93 27.02
N ASP A 109 -2.19 17.81 26.33
CA ASP A 109 -1.40 18.89 26.95
C ASP A 109 -2.23 20.11 27.38
N ARG A 110 -3.55 20.11 27.17
CA ARG A 110 -4.40 21.30 27.38
C ARG A 110 -5.10 21.43 28.72
N GLU A 111 -4.98 20.49 29.67
CA GLU A 111 -5.73 20.61 30.93
C GLU A 111 -5.04 20.00 32.17
N ALA A 112 -4.11 20.74 32.75
CA ALA A 112 -3.88 20.68 34.20
C ALA A 112 -3.54 22.09 34.72
N PRO A 113 -4.48 22.82 35.37
CA PRO A 113 -4.11 24.03 36.07
C PRO A 113 -3.06 23.69 37.12
N PRO A 114 -2.02 24.53 37.32
CA PRO A 114 -0.93 24.22 38.23
C PRO A 114 -1.51 23.99 39.63
N GLN A 115 -1.40 22.75 40.13
CA GLN A 115 -1.78 22.44 41.50
C GLN A 115 -0.89 23.26 42.41
N ARG A 116 -1.47 24.31 43.02
CA ARG A 116 -0.79 25.06 44.06
C ARG A 116 -0.60 24.14 45.25
N LEU A 117 0.63 23.69 45.44
CA LEU A 117 1.10 23.14 46.71
C LEU A 117 0.99 24.27 47.75
N CYS A 118 -0.12 24.29 48.48
CA CYS A 118 -0.22 25.08 49.70
C CYS A 118 0.72 24.46 50.74
N ALA A 119 1.70 25.26 51.18
CA ALA A 119 2.62 24.95 52.28
C ALA A 119 1.94 25.12 53.64
#